data_AF-A0A371YNS1-F1
#
_entry.id   AF-A0A371YNS1-F1
#
_cell.length_a   1.000
_cell.length_b   1.000
_cell.length_c   1.000
_cell.angle_alpha   90.00
_cell.angle_beta   90.00
_cell.angle_gamma   90.00
#
_symmetry.space_group_name_H-M   'P 1'
#
loop_
_entity.id
_entity.type
_entity.pdbx_description
1 polymer ?
#
loop_
_entity_poly.entity_id
_entity_poly.type
_entity_poly.pdbx_seq_one_letter_code
_entity_poly.pdbx_strand_id
1 'polypeptide(L)'
;MSVVLPKDLIDFLAMPFEMEMMCLPCHYPDIASFLDFQEGYRFCGNSENDLTGHQAGDWHPDAYVIAVNYFADPFVIYLTASAQGFPVYYAQHGAGRWDFEKIAENLDQFQQDLKYFQTLEQDKLKFAEYIQQHKDLKIELWNELYCSLQNTQTSQLNENTVVEEYTPLIYGKLILTEIGQHKLKVVSFIKQHLKLTGAEALHCIQQLPLEIETGSQRHCQRIQIQLENIGATTKFLASENQV
;
A
#
# COMPACT_ATOMS: atom_id res chain seq x y z
N MET A 1 7.52 27.49 -1.93
CA MET A 1 7.43 27.98 -0.54
C MET A 1 8.10 26.96 0.37
N SER A 2 8.94 27.34 1.33
CA SER A 2 9.47 26.39 2.32
C SER A 2 8.51 26.27 3.50
N VAL A 3 7.97 25.07 3.73
CA VAL A 3 7.16 24.76 4.92
C VAL A 3 8.11 24.31 6.02
N VAL A 4 8.00 24.92 7.20
CA VAL A 4 8.75 24.48 8.39
C VAL A 4 7.92 23.41 9.09
N LEU A 5 8.45 22.20 9.17
CA LEU A 5 7.74 21.08 9.79
C LEU A 5 7.81 21.19 11.33
N PRO A 6 6.68 20.97 12.03
CA PRO A 6 6.66 20.87 13.48
C PRO A 6 7.52 19.71 13.99
N LYS A 7 8.10 19.86 15.19
CA LYS A 7 8.93 18.82 15.80
C LYS A 7 8.20 17.48 15.92
N ASP A 8 6.93 17.49 16.34
CA ASP A 8 6.15 16.26 16.53
C ASP A 8 5.96 15.50 15.21
N LEU A 9 5.80 16.23 14.10
CA LEU A 9 5.76 15.64 12.77
C LEU A 9 7.12 15.09 12.35
N ILE A 10 8.21 15.82 12.61
CA ILE A 10 9.57 15.33 12.34
C ILE A 10 9.84 14.03 13.10
N ASP A 11 9.48 13.98 14.39
CA ASP A 11 9.69 12.81 15.24
C ASP A 11 8.85 11.61 14.76
N PHE A 12 7.62 11.84 14.30
CA PHE A 12 6.78 10.81 13.68
C PHE A 12 7.40 10.27 12.39
N LEU A 13 7.82 11.16 11.47
CA LEU A 13 8.40 10.78 10.18
C LEU A 13 9.77 10.11 10.31
N ALA A 14 10.50 10.37 11.40
CA ALA A 14 11.76 9.70 11.70
C ALA A 14 11.60 8.21 12.11
N MET A 15 10.36 7.75 12.34
CA MET A 15 10.05 6.37 12.73
C MET A 15 8.98 5.76 11.82
N PRO A 16 9.28 5.49 10.54
CA PRO A 16 8.32 4.88 9.63
C PRO A 16 7.94 3.46 10.10
N PHE A 17 6.69 3.08 9.88
CA PHE A 17 6.18 1.75 10.22
C PHE A 17 6.07 0.89 8.97
N GLU A 18 6.58 -0.33 9.07
CA GLU A 18 6.32 -1.39 8.10
C GLU A 18 5.15 -2.24 8.59
N MET A 19 4.13 -2.38 7.74
CA MET A 19 2.90 -3.11 8.04
C MET A 19 2.58 -4.09 6.90
N GLU A 20 2.10 -5.28 7.23
CA GLU A 20 1.63 -6.27 6.25
C GLU A 20 0.25 -5.93 5.68
N MET A 21 -0.59 -5.24 6.46
CA MET A 21 -1.97 -4.93 6.08
C MET A 21 -1.98 -3.77 5.07
N MET A 22 -2.40 -4.05 3.83
CA MET A 22 -2.31 -3.12 2.69
C MET A 22 -3.07 -1.81 2.88
N CYS A 23 -4.12 -1.79 3.70
CA CYS A 23 -4.92 -0.60 3.98
C CYS A 23 -4.25 0.34 5.01
N LEU A 24 -3.24 -0.14 5.76
CA LEU A 24 -2.49 0.66 6.72
C LEU A 24 -1.37 1.46 6.04
N PRO A 25 -0.87 2.53 6.67
CA PRO A 25 0.22 3.32 6.12
C PRO A 25 1.46 2.47 5.84
N CYS A 26 2.03 2.59 4.64
CA CYS A 26 3.23 1.84 4.24
C CYS A 26 4.29 2.70 3.54
N HIS A 27 3.98 3.95 3.19
CA HIS A 27 4.93 4.87 2.57
C HIS A 27 4.81 6.24 3.21
N TYR A 28 5.95 6.82 3.59
CA TYR A 28 6.07 8.07 4.34
C TYR A 28 6.98 9.04 3.59
N PRO A 29 6.76 10.36 3.71
CA PRO A 29 7.64 11.36 3.13
C PRO A 29 9.00 11.41 3.84
N ASP A 30 10.05 11.58 3.04
CA ASP A 30 11.34 12.06 3.55
C ASP A 30 11.19 13.50 4.06
N ILE A 31 11.77 13.81 5.22
CA ILE A 31 11.68 15.15 5.83
C ILE A 31 12.21 16.24 4.88
N ALA A 32 13.28 15.94 4.12
CA ALA A 32 13.91 16.90 3.22
C ALA A 32 13.09 17.19 1.95
N SER A 33 12.25 16.25 1.51
CA SER A 33 11.41 16.33 0.32
C SER A 33 9.92 16.19 0.66
N PHE A 34 9.53 16.58 1.88
CA PHE A 34 8.15 16.45 2.36
C PHE A 34 7.11 17.09 1.43
N LEU A 35 7.49 18.19 0.77
CA LEU A 35 6.61 18.87 -0.19
C LEU A 35 6.42 18.09 -1.49
N ASP A 36 7.42 17.33 -1.94
CA ASP A 36 7.33 16.51 -3.15
C ASP A 36 6.31 15.38 -2.95
N PHE A 37 6.17 14.89 -1.71
CA PHE A 37 5.16 13.89 -1.33
C PHE A 37 3.71 14.39 -1.42
N GLN A 38 3.51 15.70 -1.58
CA GLN A 38 2.17 16.29 -1.75
C GLN A 38 1.73 16.33 -3.22
N GLU A 39 2.62 15.96 -4.14
CA GLU A 39 2.32 15.83 -5.56
C GLU A 39 1.18 14.82 -5.79
N GLY A 40 0.24 15.18 -6.67
CA GLY A 40 -0.96 14.37 -6.95
C GLY A 40 -2.11 14.61 -5.98
N TYR A 41 -1.87 15.30 -4.85
CA TYR A 41 -2.88 15.68 -3.88
C TYR A 41 -3.09 17.19 -3.81
N ARG A 42 -2.02 17.95 -3.52
CA ARG A 42 -2.06 19.41 -3.38
C ARG A 42 -1.68 20.15 -4.66
N PHE A 43 -0.89 19.54 -5.54
CA PHE A 43 -0.48 20.12 -6.82
C PHE A 43 -0.17 19.04 -7.86
N CYS A 44 -0.10 19.40 -9.13
CA CYS A 44 0.33 18.50 -10.22
C CYS A 44 1.87 18.54 -10.39
N GLY A 45 2.56 17.41 -10.60
CA GLY A 45 4.03 17.44 -10.79
C GLY A 45 4.50 18.18 -12.05
N ASN A 46 3.64 18.23 -13.07
CA ASN A 46 3.97 18.84 -14.36
C ASN A 46 3.53 20.30 -14.48
N SER A 47 2.84 20.84 -13.46
CA SER A 47 2.43 22.25 -13.39
C SER A 47 2.26 22.69 -11.95
N GLU A 48 2.69 23.90 -11.59
CA GLU A 48 2.46 24.49 -10.25
C GLU A 48 0.97 24.80 -9.96
N ASN A 49 0.03 24.13 -10.63
CA ASN A 49 -1.39 24.26 -10.41
C ASN A 49 -1.74 23.71 -9.04
N ASP A 50 -2.21 24.59 -8.17
CA ASP A 50 -2.82 24.28 -6.89
C ASP A 50 -4.10 23.46 -7.13
N LEU A 51 -4.18 22.29 -6.51
CA LEU A 51 -5.35 21.39 -6.54
C LEU A 51 -6.23 21.56 -5.30
N THR A 52 -5.86 22.47 -4.40
CA THR A 52 -6.56 22.66 -3.13
C THR A 52 -7.75 23.59 -3.24
N GLY A 53 -8.72 23.42 -2.33
CA GLY A 53 -9.94 24.20 -2.31
C GLY A 53 -10.70 24.05 -0.98
N HIS A 54 -11.68 24.92 -0.78
CA HIS A 54 -12.47 24.96 0.46
C HIS A 54 -13.89 24.37 0.29
N GLN A 55 -14.24 23.87 -0.90
CA GLN A 55 -15.54 23.26 -1.13
C GLN A 55 -15.57 21.82 -0.59
N ALA A 56 -16.77 21.31 -0.31
CA ALA A 56 -16.93 19.94 0.14
C ALA A 56 -16.43 18.97 -0.95
N GLY A 57 -15.50 18.08 -0.57
CA GLY A 57 -14.84 17.17 -1.51
C GLY A 57 -13.55 17.73 -2.13
N ASP A 58 -13.18 18.98 -1.88
CA ASP A 58 -11.88 19.51 -2.28
C ASP A 58 -10.77 18.99 -1.37
N TRP A 59 -9.54 18.98 -1.86
CA TRP A 59 -8.38 18.84 -1.00
C TRP A 59 -8.19 20.12 -0.18
N HIS A 60 -8.31 20.06 1.15
CA HIS A 60 -8.20 21.27 1.96
C HIS A 60 -6.77 21.87 1.89
N PRO A 61 -6.58 23.20 1.73
CA PRO A 61 -5.27 23.81 1.58
C PRO A 61 -4.29 23.51 2.72
N ASP A 62 -4.82 23.42 3.95
CA ASP A 62 -4.03 23.12 5.15
C ASP A 62 -3.83 21.62 5.42
N ALA A 63 -4.44 20.72 4.62
CA ALA A 63 -4.26 19.28 4.77
C ALA A 63 -3.00 18.82 4.05
N TYR A 64 -2.10 18.16 4.79
CA TYR A 64 -0.85 17.63 4.28
C TYR A 64 -0.78 16.12 4.51
N VAL A 65 -0.37 15.40 3.48
CA VAL A 65 -0.14 13.96 3.50
C VAL A 65 1.11 13.66 4.32
N ILE A 66 0.95 12.79 5.31
CA ILE A 66 2.03 12.31 6.20
C ILE A 66 2.36 10.85 5.99
N ALA A 67 1.48 10.10 5.32
CA ALA A 67 1.73 8.75 4.84
C ALA A 67 0.68 8.36 3.80
N VAL A 68 0.92 7.31 3.03
CA VAL A 68 -0.07 6.65 2.18
C VAL A 68 -0.05 5.13 2.40
N ASN A 69 -1.19 4.49 2.17
CA ASN A 69 -1.26 3.03 2.13
C ASN A 69 -0.87 2.49 0.74
N TYR A 70 -0.99 1.17 0.53
CA TYR A 70 -0.65 0.50 -0.73
C TYR A 70 -1.49 0.99 -1.92
N PHE A 71 -2.70 1.49 -1.66
CA PHE A 71 -3.65 1.98 -2.67
C PHE A 71 -3.50 3.48 -2.97
N ALA A 72 -2.50 4.14 -2.39
CA ALA A 72 -2.32 5.59 -2.42
C ALA A 72 -3.45 6.38 -1.72
N ASP A 73 -4.12 5.77 -0.74
CA ASP A 73 -5.04 6.48 0.13
C ASP A 73 -4.24 7.29 1.17
N PRO A 74 -4.48 8.60 1.28
CA PRO A 74 -3.69 9.47 2.14
C PRO A 74 -4.11 9.45 3.60
N PHE A 75 -3.10 9.48 4.46
CA PHE A 75 -3.20 9.85 5.87
C PHE A 75 -2.72 11.29 5.99
N VAL A 76 -3.57 12.17 6.52
CA VAL A 76 -3.32 13.61 6.52
C VAL A 76 -3.41 14.22 7.91
N ILE A 77 -2.69 15.32 8.09
CA ILE A 77 -2.85 16.24 9.22
C ILE A 77 -3.07 17.66 8.71
N TYR A 78 -3.59 18.50 9.60
CA TYR A 78 -3.62 19.94 9.37
C TYR A 78 -2.46 20.60 10.10
N LEU A 79 -1.52 21.21 9.39
CA LEU A 79 -0.36 21.87 10.02
C LEU A 79 -0.76 23.04 10.93
N THR A 80 -1.95 23.61 10.70
CA THR A 80 -2.56 24.65 11.53
C THR A 80 -3.14 24.12 12.85
N ALA A 81 -3.26 22.80 13.03
CA ALA A 81 -3.88 22.15 14.19
C ALA A 81 -2.87 21.73 15.29
N SER A 82 -1.75 22.43 15.42
CA SER A 82 -0.71 22.12 16.43
C SER A 82 -1.24 22.15 17.86
N ALA A 83 -2.16 23.07 18.18
CA ALA A 83 -2.80 23.17 19.49
C ALA A 83 -3.67 21.94 19.85
N GLN A 84 -4.03 21.12 18.85
CA GLN A 84 -4.81 19.89 19.01
C GLN A 84 -3.92 18.63 18.93
N GLY A 85 -2.59 18.79 18.81
CA GLY A 85 -1.66 17.68 18.67
C GLY A 85 -1.68 17.00 17.30
N PHE A 86 -2.11 17.72 16.25
CA PHE A 86 -2.23 17.19 14.88
C PHE A 86 -3.11 15.94 14.79
N PRO A 87 -4.44 16.07 14.92
CA PRO A 87 -5.36 14.96 14.65
C PRO A 87 -5.10 14.38 13.26
N VAL A 88 -5.18 13.05 13.16
CA VAL A 88 -4.90 12.34 11.91
C VAL A 88 -6.20 11.98 11.24
N TYR A 89 -6.26 12.23 9.94
CA TYR A 89 -7.41 11.96 9.09
C TYR A 89 -7.03 11.00 7.97
N TYR A 90 -8.02 10.34 7.42
CA TYR A 90 -7.92 9.41 6.29
C TYR A 90 -8.94 9.79 5.25
N ALA A 91 -8.62 9.59 3.97
CA ALA A 91 -9.58 9.63 2.89
C ALA A 91 -9.29 8.51 1.90
N GLN A 92 -10.32 7.83 1.41
CA GLN A 92 -10.16 6.82 0.37
C GLN A 92 -9.97 7.51 -1.00
N HIS A 93 -8.97 7.04 -1.76
CA HIS A 93 -8.71 7.46 -3.12
C HIS A 93 -9.80 6.97 -4.09
N GLY A 94 -10.01 7.70 -5.19
CA GLY A 94 -10.78 7.21 -6.33
C GLY A 94 -12.27 7.62 -6.37
N ALA A 95 -12.77 8.37 -5.40
CA ALA A 95 -14.18 8.84 -5.39
C ALA A 95 -14.42 10.13 -6.19
N GLY A 96 -13.38 10.74 -6.77
CA GLY A 96 -13.46 12.05 -7.45
C GLY A 96 -13.71 13.23 -6.49
N ARG A 97 -13.58 12.99 -5.19
CA ARG A 97 -13.72 13.94 -4.08
C ARG A 97 -12.89 13.44 -2.88
N TRP A 98 -12.54 14.33 -1.97
CA TRP A 98 -11.80 14.05 -0.75
C TRP A 98 -12.67 14.29 0.48
N ASP A 99 -13.09 13.21 1.14
CA ASP A 99 -13.83 13.25 2.39
C ASP A 99 -12.91 12.75 3.52
N PHE A 100 -12.33 13.69 4.27
CA PHE A 100 -11.39 13.36 5.34
C PHE A 100 -12.13 12.97 6.63
N GLU A 101 -11.95 11.73 7.05
CA GLU A 101 -12.48 11.18 8.30
C GLU A 101 -11.39 11.16 9.37
N LYS A 102 -11.69 11.64 10.59
CA LYS A 102 -10.72 11.64 11.69
C LYS A 102 -10.54 10.21 12.22
N ILE A 103 -9.32 9.69 12.16
CA ILE A 103 -8.98 8.32 12.57
C ILE A 103 -8.19 8.25 13.88
N ALA A 104 -7.57 9.36 14.29
CA ALA A 104 -6.88 9.48 15.57
C ALA A 104 -6.99 10.91 16.10
N GLU A 105 -7.09 11.04 17.43
CA GLU A 105 -7.24 12.34 18.09
C GLU A 105 -6.00 13.22 17.98
N ASN A 106 -4.82 12.63 17.83
CA ASN A 106 -3.54 13.31 17.68
C ASN A 106 -2.49 12.36 17.08
N LEU A 107 -1.36 12.93 16.66
CA LEU A 107 -0.29 12.21 15.98
C LEU A 107 0.42 11.18 16.88
N ASP A 108 0.55 11.47 18.17
CA ASP A 108 1.15 10.55 19.15
C ASP A 108 0.28 9.30 19.35
N GLN A 109 -1.03 9.48 19.53
CA GLN A 109 -1.98 8.38 19.62
C GLN A 109 -1.97 7.52 18.36
N PHE A 110 -1.91 8.14 17.17
CA PHE A 110 -1.78 7.41 15.92
C PHE A 110 -0.49 6.60 15.86
N GLN A 111 0.63 7.18 16.27
CA GLN A 111 1.92 6.49 16.34
C GLN A 111 1.87 5.28 17.31
N GLN A 112 1.24 5.44 18.46
CA GLN A 112 1.07 4.38 19.45
C GLN A 112 0.17 3.25 18.93
N ASP A 113 -0.90 3.59 18.21
CA ASP A 113 -1.75 2.61 17.53
C ASP A 113 -0.95 1.79 16.51
N LEU A 114 -0.17 2.43 15.64
CA LEU A 114 0.66 1.73 14.65
C LEU A 114 1.70 0.82 15.32
N LYS A 115 2.38 1.29 16.37
CA LYS A 115 3.29 0.45 17.18
C LYS A 115 2.58 -0.78 17.73
N TYR A 116 1.38 -0.61 18.26
CA TYR A 116 0.64 -1.72 18.85
C TYR A 116 0.15 -2.70 17.78
N PHE A 117 -0.33 -2.19 16.65
CA PHE A 117 -0.72 -3.01 15.50
C PHE A 117 0.41 -3.92 15.01
N GLN A 118 1.66 -3.42 14.94
CA GLN A 118 2.83 -4.26 14.61
C GLN A 118 2.96 -5.47 15.55
N THR A 119 2.69 -5.30 16.84
CA THR A 119 2.74 -6.42 17.82
C THR A 119 1.63 -7.45 17.61
N LEU A 120 0.57 -7.08 16.90
CA LEU A 120 -0.60 -7.90 16.64
C LEU A 120 -0.57 -8.56 15.26
N GLU A 121 0.37 -8.22 14.38
CA GLU A 121 0.37 -8.70 12.99
C GLU A 121 0.43 -10.22 12.87
N GLN A 122 1.05 -10.91 13.83
CA GLN A 122 1.16 -12.36 13.83
C GLN A 122 -0.10 -13.06 14.39
N ASP A 123 -0.97 -12.34 15.09
CA ASP A 123 -2.22 -12.85 15.65
C ASP A 123 -3.40 -12.05 15.09
N LYS A 124 -3.80 -12.39 13.86
CA LYS A 124 -4.87 -11.68 13.13
C LYS A 124 -6.22 -11.75 13.86
N LEU A 125 -6.45 -12.76 14.71
CA LEU A 125 -7.67 -12.84 15.53
C LEU A 125 -7.65 -11.77 16.61
N LYS A 126 -6.59 -11.74 17.42
CA LYS A 126 -6.42 -10.71 18.45
C LYS A 126 -6.37 -9.30 17.84
N PHE A 127 -5.81 -9.17 16.65
CA PHE A 127 -5.82 -7.90 15.91
C PHE A 127 -7.26 -7.50 15.56
N ALA A 128 -8.05 -8.41 14.98
CA ALA A 128 -9.44 -8.11 14.63
C ALA A 128 -10.29 -7.75 15.86
N GLU A 129 -10.12 -8.47 16.97
CA GLU A 129 -10.77 -8.16 18.25
C GLU A 129 -10.41 -6.76 18.74
N TYR A 130 -9.13 -6.38 18.68
CA TYR A 130 -8.69 -5.04 19.06
C TYR A 130 -9.35 -3.96 18.19
N ILE A 131 -9.34 -4.14 16.86
CA ILE A 131 -9.97 -3.18 15.94
C ILE A 131 -11.47 -3.05 16.24
N GLN A 132 -12.18 -4.17 16.44
CA GLN A 132 -13.61 -4.16 16.75
C GLN A 132 -13.93 -3.45 18.07
N GLN A 133 -13.08 -3.60 19.10
CA GLN A 133 -13.32 -3.04 20.44
C GLN A 133 -12.91 -1.57 20.57
N HIS A 134 -11.90 -1.14 19.81
CA HIS A 134 -11.22 0.14 20.05
C HIS A 134 -11.32 1.13 18.89
N LYS A 135 -11.79 0.72 17.70
CA LYS A 135 -11.92 1.59 16.52
C LYS A 135 -13.38 1.66 16.06
N ASP A 136 -13.74 2.78 15.44
CA ASP A 136 -15.08 2.97 14.88
C ASP A 136 -15.16 2.29 13.51
N LEU A 137 -15.84 1.14 13.46
CA LEU A 137 -16.06 0.38 12.22
C LEU A 137 -17.00 1.07 11.22
N LYS A 138 -17.54 2.26 11.52
CA LYS A 138 -18.22 3.08 10.52
C LYS A 138 -17.26 3.82 9.61
N ILE A 139 -16.01 4.00 10.04
CA ILE A 139 -14.95 4.59 9.24
C ILE A 139 -14.42 3.52 8.29
N GLU A 140 -14.34 3.85 7.00
CA GLU A 140 -14.01 2.89 5.94
C GLU A 140 -12.68 2.19 6.20
N LEU A 141 -11.64 2.93 6.62
CA LEU A 141 -10.32 2.38 6.95
C LEU A 141 -10.39 1.23 7.97
N TRP A 142 -11.12 1.43 9.07
CA TRP A 142 -11.16 0.45 10.16
C TRP A 142 -12.04 -0.74 9.81
N ASN A 143 -13.12 -0.50 9.07
CA ASN A 143 -13.95 -1.55 8.52
C ASN A 143 -13.17 -2.44 7.53
N GLU A 144 -12.42 -1.83 6.60
CA GLU A 144 -11.60 -2.54 5.62
C GLU A 144 -10.51 -3.38 6.30
N LEU A 145 -9.81 -2.79 7.29
CA LEU A 145 -8.82 -3.50 8.09
C LEU A 145 -9.44 -4.71 8.80
N TYR A 146 -10.56 -4.50 9.49
CA TYR A 146 -11.27 -5.57 10.18
C TYR A 146 -11.70 -6.69 9.22
N CYS A 147 -12.31 -6.35 8.08
CA CYS A 147 -12.72 -7.32 7.07
C CYS A 147 -11.53 -8.10 6.51
N SER A 148 -10.40 -7.44 6.26
CA SER A 148 -9.17 -8.08 5.77
C SER A 148 -8.60 -9.09 6.78
N LEU A 149 -8.64 -8.75 8.07
CA LEU A 149 -8.23 -9.65 9.15
C LEU A 149 -9.14 -10.89 9.24
N GLN A 150 -10.45 -10.72 9.04
CA GLN A 150 -11.44 -11.81 9.07
C GLN A 150 -11.40 -12.71 7.84
N ASN A 151 -11.19 -12.15 6.64
CA ASN A 151 -11.10 -12.92 5.40
C ASN A 151 -9.90 -13.86 5.40
N THR A 152 -8.78 -13.44 6.02
CA THR A 152 -7.61 -14.30 6.22
C THR A 152 -7.96 -15.55 7.06
N GLN A 153 -8.85 -15.41 8.05
CA GLN A 153 -9.32 -16.54 8.87
C GLN A 153 -10.26 -17.47 8.11
N THR A 154 -11.12 -16.93 7.23
CA THR A 154 -12.05 -17.77 6.44
C THR A 154 -11.32 -18.61 5.39
N SER A 155 -10.22 -18.09 4.84
CA SER A 155 -9.30 -18.90 4.01
C SER A 155 -8.57 -19.98 4.81
N GLN A 156 -8.18 -19.70 6.06
CA GLN A 156 -7.51 -20.66 6.95
C GLN A 156 -8.45 -21.72 7.55
N LEU A 157 -9.73 -21.41 7.79
CA LEU A 157 -10.72 -22.36 8.33
C LEU A 157 -11.24 -23.32 7.25
N ASN A 158 -11.14 -22.96 5.97
CA ASN A 158 -11.50 -23.83 4.85
C ASN A 158 -10.35 -24.76 4.41
N GLU A 159 -9.14 -24.58 4.96
CA GLU A 159 -7.99 -25.47 4.76
C GLU A 159 -7.61 -26.13 6.09
N ASN A 160 -8.23 -27.28 6.38
CA ASN A 160 -7.68 -28.20 7.38
C ASN A 160 -6.26 -28.62 6.94
N THR A 161 -5.28 -28.48 7.86
CA THR A 161 -3.84 -28.86 7.77
C THR A 161 -3.05 -28.05 6.74
N VAL A 162 -2.09 -27.18 7.10
CA VAL A 162 -0.74 -27.49 7.61
C VAL A 162 -0.21 -26.33 8.47
N VAL A 163 0.51 -26.62 9.56
CA VAL A 163 1.30 -25.63 10.31
C VAL A 163 2.40 -25.08 9.38
N GLU A 164 2.30 -23.83 8.93
CA GLU A 164 3.39 -23.20 8.17
C GLU A 164 4.57 -22.95 9.12
N GLU A 165 5.56 -23.83 9.06
CA GLU A 165 6.89 -23.58 9.60
C GLU A 165 7.43 -22.25 9.05
N TYR A 166 8.08 -21.49 9.92
CA TYR A 166 8.76 -20.22 9.62
C TYR A 166 9.66 -20.39 8.38
N THR A 167 9.17 -19.99 7.20
CA THR A 167 9.96 -20.00 5.97
C THR A 167 10.63 -18.64 5.84
N PRO A 168 11.97 -18.59 5.69
CA PRO A 168 12.67 -17.33 5.47
C PRO A 168 12.06 -16.58 4.29
N LEU A 169 12.01 -15.24 4.34
CA LEU A 169 11.59 -14.42 3.20
C LEU A 169 12.57 -14.63 2.04
N ILE A 170 12.23 -15.53 1.12
CA ILE A 170 13.02 -15.77 -0.09
C ILE A 170 12.70 -14.66 -1.09
N TYR A 171 13.70 -13.85 -1.43
CA TYR A 171 13.61 -12.87 -2.51
C TYR A 171 14.14 -13.44 -3.81
N GLY A 172 13.64 -12.95 -4.94
CA GLY A 172 14.04 -13.47 -6.24
C GLY A 172 13.30 -12.82 -7.40
N LYS A 173 13.39 -13.48 -8.55
CA LYS A 173 12.84 -13.01 -9.82
C LYS A 173 11.82 -14.00 -10.36
N LEU A 174 10.69 -13.50 -10.82
CA LEU A 174 9.72 -14.28 -11.57
C LEU A 174 10.03 -14.20 -13.06
N ILE A 175 10.31 -15.35 -13.65
CA ILE A 175 10.66 -15.48 -15.06
C ILE A 175 9.55 -16.18 -15.80
N LEU A 176 8.98 -15.54 -16.83
CA LEU A 176 8.11 -16.17 -17.80
C LEU A 176 8.96 -17.01 -18.74
N THR A 177 8.72 -18.33 -18.77
CA THR A 177 9.50 -19.28 -19.58
C THR A 177 8.75 -19.74 -20.81
N GLU A 178 7.42 -19.79 -20.77
CA GLU A 178 6.59 -20.19 -21.91
C GLU A 178 5.27 -19.40 -21.93
N ILE A 179 4.80 -19.02 -23.13
CA ILE A 179 3.52 -18.29 -23.30
C ILE A 179 2.31 -19.23 -23.23
N GLY A 180 2.52 -20.51 -23.56
CA GLY A 180 1.47 -21.50 -23.74
C GLY A 180 0.40 -21.11 -24.75
N GLN A 181 -0.82 -21.63 -24.56
CA GLN A 181 -1.86 -21.68 -25.60
C GLN A 181 -2.64 -20.36 -25.79
N HIS A 182 -2.59 -19.42 -24.85
CA HIS A 182 -3.39 -18.18 -24.90
C HIS A 182 -2.54 -16.91 -25.08
N LYS A 183 -1.75 -16.89 -26.16
CA LYS A 183 -0.81 -15.80 -26.49
C LYS A 183 -1.38 -14.38 -26.32
N LEU A 184 -2.57 -14.10 -26.83
CA LEU A 184 -3.15 -12.75 -26.74
C LEU A 184 -3.49 -12.34 -25.29
N LYS A 185 -3.87 -13.30 -24.43
CA LYS A 185 -4.11 -13.04 -23.01
C LYS A 185 -2.80 -12.70 -22.31
N VAL A 186 -1.72 -13.43 -22.63
CA VAL A 186 -0.38 -13.15 -22.10
C VAL A 186 0.13 -11.79 -22.57
N VAL A 187 -0.02 -11.44 -23.85
CA VAL A 187 0.32 -10.09 -24.35
C VAL A 187 -0.46 -9.01 -23.61
N SER A 188 -1.76 -9.21 -23.39
CA SER A 188 -2.59 -8.25 -22.64
C SER A 188 -2.13 -8.11 -21.20
N PHE A 189 -1.77 -9.22 -20.55
CA PHE A 189 -1.23 -9.23 -19.19
C PHE A 189 0.09 -8.45 -19.13
N ILE A 190 1.06 -8.77 -19.99
CA ILE A 190 2.37 -8.11 -20.04
C ILE A 190 2.24 -6.61 -20.34
N LYS A 191 1.34 -6.24 -21.26
CA LYS A 191 1.02 -4.85 -21.58
C LYS A 191 0.57 -4.08 -20.32
N GLN A 192 -0.33 -4.66 -19.54
CA GLN A 192 -0.87 -4.03 -18.32
C GLN A 192 0.17 -4.01 -17.20
N HIS A 193 0.84 -5.14 -16.95
CA HIS A 193 1.79 -5.31 -15.85
C HIS A 193 3.02 -4.43 -16.01
N LEU A 194 3.61 -4.40 -17.22
CA LEU A 194 4.83 -3.62 -17.51
C LEU A 194 4.53 -2.22 -18.09
N LYS A 195 3.26 -1.81 -18.14
CA LYS A 195 2.80 -0.51 -18.70
C LYS A 195 3.32 -0.24 -20.13
N LEU A 196 3.33 -1.28 -20.97
CA LEU A 196 3.82 -1.23 -22.35
C LEU A 196 2.70 -0.94 -23.36
N THR A 197 3.06 -0.59 -24.59
CA THR A 197 2.16 -0.66 -25.74
C THR A 197 1.94 -2.10 -26.19
N GLY A 198 0.91 -2.35 -27.00
CA GLY A 198 0.64 -3.70 -27.52
C GLY A 198 1.76 -4.26 -28.40
N ALA A 199 2.47 -3.40 -29.15
CA ALA A 199 3.60 -3.79 -29.99
C ALA A 199 4.83 -4.16 -29.15
N GLU A 200 5.12 -3.39 -28.11
CA GLU A 200 6.22 -3.66 -27.17
C GLU A 200 5.97 -4.94 -26.38
N ALA A 201 4.75 -5.13 -25.84
CA ALA A 201 4.40 -6.36 -25.14
C ALA A 201 4.52 -7.60 -26.05
N LEU A 202 4.11 -7.48 -27.32
CA LEU A 202 4.28 -8.55 -28.30
C LEU A 202 5.76 -8.84 -28.59
N HIS A 203 6.61 -7.82 -28.62
CA HIS A 203 8.04 -7.97 -28.80
C HIS A 203 8.69 -8.65 -27.59
N CYS A 204 8.33 -8.25 -26.36
CA CYS A 204 8.85 -8.85 -25.13
C CYS A 204 8.56 -10.35 -25.05
N ILE A 205 7.33 -10.77 -25.38
CA ILE A 205 6.98 -12.20 -25.32
C ILE A 205 7.63 -13.06 -26.42
N GLN A 206 8.26 -12.44 -27.43
CA GLN A 206 9.07 -13.15 -28.43
C GLN A 206 10.49 -13.43 -27.92
N GLN A 207 10.91 -12.77 -26.84
CA GLN A 207 12.25 -12.88 -26.25
C GLN A 207 12.19 -13.60 -24.90
N LEU A 208 11.68 -14.83 -24.91
CA LEU A 208 11.71 -15.68 -23.72
C LEU A 208 13.12 -16.25 -23.47
N PRO A 209 13.51 -16.46 -22.20
CA PRO A 209 12.77 -16.17 -20.97
C PRO A 209 12.71 -14.67 -20.64
N LEU A 210 11.56 -14.22 -20.13
CA LEU A 210 11.30 -12.80 -19.82
C LEU A 210 11.15 -12.60 -18.31
N GLU A 211 11.90 -11.68 -17.71
CA GLU A 211 11.70 -11.26 -16.33
C GLU A 211 10.41 -10.43 -16.21
N ILE A 212 9.50 -10.86 -15.35
CA ILE A 212 8.18 -10.22 -15.16
C ILE A 212 8.16 -9.37 -13.90
N GLU A 213 8.78 -9.85 -12.84
CA GLU A 213 8.74 -9.23 -11.52
C GLU A 213 9.99 -9.59 -10.71
N THR A 214 10.40 -8.71 -9.81
CA THR A 214 11.38 -9.00 -8.76
C THR A 214 10.77 -8.69 -7.40
N GLY A 215 10.86 -9.62 -6.44
CA GLY A 215 10.31 -9.40 -5.11
C GLY A 215 10.36 -10.62 -4.21
N SER A 216 9.61 -10.58 -3.12
CA SER A 216 9.45 -11.73 -2.24
C SER A 216 8.75 -12.88 -2.99
N GLN A 217 9.07 -14.12 -2.64
CA GLN A 217 8.46 -15.30 -3.26
C GLN A 217 6.93 -15.24 -3.20
N ARG A 218 6.36 -14.76 -2.09
CA ARG A 218 4.91 -14.58 -1.93
C ARG A 218 4.33 -13.53 -2.89
N HIS A 219 5.04 -12.44 -3.13
CA HIS A 219 4.65 -11.43 -4.11
C HIS A 219 4.68 -12.03 -5.54
N CYS A 220 5.79 -12.69 -5.91
CA CYS A 220 5.93 -13.33 -7.20
C CYS A 220 4.92 -14.47 -7.43
N GLN A 221 4.56 -15.23 -6.39
CA GLN A 221 3.55 -16.31 -6.46
C GLN A 221 2.18 -15.79 -6.92
N ARG A 222 1.77 -14.59 -6.51
CA ARG A 222 0.49 -14.01 -6.94
C ARG A 222 0.46 -13.78 -8.46
N ILE A 223 1.55 -13.25 -9.00
CA ILE A 223 1.71 -12.98 -10.43
C ILE A 223 1.87 -14.29 -11.22
N GLN A 224 2.60 -15.26 -10.65
CA GLN A 224 2.73 -16.61 -11.18
C GLN A 224 1.35 -17.27 -11.38
N ILE A 225 0.49 -17.27 -10.35
CA ILE A 225 -0.86 -17.84 -10.43
C ILE A 225 -1.69 -17.17 -11.54
N GLN A 226 -1.60 -15.85 -11.68
CA GLN A 226 -2.31 -15.12 -12.75
C GLN A 226 -1.84 -15.53 -14.15
N LEU A 227 -0.53 -15.66 -14.35
CA LEU A 227 0.07 -16.10 -15.61
C LEU A 227 -0.26 -17.57 -15.93
N GLU A 228 -0.21 -18.45 -14.93
CA GLU A 228 -0.54 -19.88 -15.08
C GLU A 228 -2.02 -20.10 -15.39
N ASN A 229 -2.92 -19.32 -14.78
CA ASN A 229 -4.36 -19.36 -15.08
C ASN A 229 -4.69 -18.94 -16.52
N ILE A 230 -3.84 -18.12 -17.14
CA ILE A 230 -3.96 -17.80 -18.58
C ILE A 230 -3.13 -18.73 -19.47
N GLY A 231 -2.59 -19.82 -18.90
CA GLY A 231 -1.93 -20.90 -19.61
C GLY A 231 -0.45 -20.67 -19.90
N ALA A 232 0.19 -19.69 -19.25
CA ALA A 232 1.63 -19.46 -19.36
C ALA A 232 2.43 -20.23 -18.30
N THR A 233 3.69 -20.50 -18.56
CA THR A 233 4.59 -21.18 -17.61
C THR A 233 5.59 -20.17 -17.06
N THR A 234 5.75 -20.13 -15.73
CA THR A 234 6.70 -19.25 -15.06
C THR A 234 7.61 -20.02 -14.13
N LYS A 235 8.75 -19.43 -13.78
CA LYS A 235 9.73 -19.97 -12.83
C LYS A 235 10.21 -18.85 -11.92
N PHE A 236 10.07 -19.06 -10.61
CA PHE A 236 10.72 -18.21 -9.62
C PHE A 236 12.17 -18.63 -9.44
N LEU A 237 13.09 -17.67 -9.51
CA LEU A 237 14.51 -17.84 -9.25
C LEU A 237 14.86 -17.08 -7.98
N ALA A 238 15.13 -17.79 -6.89
CA ALA A 238 15.61 -17.17 -5.65
C ALA A 238 16.94 -16.44 -5.92
N SER A 239 17.11 -15.24 -5.38
CA SER A 239 18.40 -14.55 -5.34
C SER A 239 19.31 -15.32 -4.39
N GLU A 240 20.49 -15.73 -4.87
CA GLU A 240 21.53 -16.26 -3.99
C GLU A 240 21.88 -15.16 -2.98
N ASN A 241 21.76 -15.46 -1.68
CA ASN A 241 22.13 -14.56 -0.59
C ASN A 241 23.52 -13.97 -0.87
N GLN A 242 23.59 -12.67 -1.15
CA GLN A 242 24.83 -11.93 -0.92
C GLN A 242 24.96 -11.80 0.60
N VAL A 243 25.74 -12.72 1.17
CA VAL A 243 26.29 -12.63 2.52
C VAL A 243 27.15 -11.37 2.62
#